data_AF-A0A1U9NUR5-F1
#
_entry.id   AF-A0A1U9NUR5-F1
#
_cell.length_a   1.000
_cell.length_b   1.000
_cell.length_c   1.000
_cell.angle_alpha   90.00
_cell.angle_beta   90.00
_cell.angle_gamma   90.00
#
_symmetry.space_group_name_H-M   'P 1'
#
loop_
_entity.id
_entity.type
_entity.pdbx_description
1 polymer ?
#
loop_
_entity_poly.entity_id
_entity_poly.type
_entity_poly.pdbx_seq_one_letter_code
_entity_poly.pdbx_strand_id
1 'polypeptide(L)'
;MRQFALATLVSAVTAAVYGPIALLWWRRARVRSRTLRLVAAVEPEPYHMAELRQEATGAAAAELLLAGYVRIDDEGAAFLTGRGRDPARRPAHPLPAALLDAVRRHDPEPVSFGWIDASDEEYLERRSAYRSEAGALLPELPRMPGGRENLLLACAGCAGIALVALFWLLAAALLVTGRPQGVREWAFAGVAALGLAALLSAEKAGRVVRERTDCGDPLGELVRSAPHPACAALDEEQRVLVLRSIGDRDRWRGADTVVHEDADHGDDDGDGDDEWLDDKVWWEDAYEYRASDEDGPDAAPGTPPSSG
;
A
#
# COMPACT_ATOMS: atom_id res chain seq x y z
N MET A 1 26.98 9.05 -47.90
CA MET A 1 25.67 9.71 -47.64
C MET A 1 24.72 8.83 -46.83
N ARG A 2 24.42 7.60 -47.30
CA ARG A 2 23.44 6.69 -46.65
C ARG A 2 23.75 6.33 -45.19
N GLN A 3 25.02 6.10 -44.87
CA GLN A 3 25.41 5.75 -43.49
C GLN A 3 25.41 6.94 -42.52
N PHE A 4 25.63 8.16 -43.02
CA PHE A 4 25.44 9.36 -42.22
C PHE A 4 23.97 9.50 -41.82
N ALA A 5 23.05 9.35 -42.79
CA ALA A 5 21.60 9.37 -42.54
C ALA A 5 21.16 8.26 -41.56
N LEU A 6 21.72 7.05 -41.69
CA LEU A 6 21.50 5.96 -40.76
C LEU A 6 21.94 6.36 -39.33
N ALA A 7 23.15 6.90 -39.16
CA ALA A 7 23.68 7.28 -37.86
C ALA A 7 22.87 8.41 -37.19
N THR A 8 22.43 9.44 -37.93
CA THR A 8 21.55 10.48 -37.39
C THR A 8 20.19 9.92 -36.98
N LEU A 9 19.61 9.04 -37.81
CA LEU A 9 18.30 8.47 -37.56
C LEU A 9 18.34 7.52 -36.35
N VAL A 10 19.37 6.67 -36.23
CA VAL A 10 19.60 5.82 -35.05
C VAL A 10 19.72 6.69 -33.80
N SER A 11 20.55 7.75 -33.84
CA SER A 11 20.77 8.63 -32.68
C SER A 11 19.49 9.32 -32.22
N ALA A 12 18.66 9.79 -33.17
CA ALA A 12 17.38 10.42 -32.87
C ALA A 12 16.40 9.43 -32.22
N VAL A 13 16.31 8.20 -32.73
CA VAL A 13 15.46 7.14 -32.17
C VAL A 13 15.96 6.74 -30.78
N THR A 14 17.27 6.56 -30.59
CA THR A 14 17.85 6.27 -29.28
C THR A 14 17.52 7.38 -28.27
N ALA A 15 17.66 8.66 -28.64
CA ALA A 15 17.31 9.78 -27.78
C ALA A 15 15.79 9.81 -27.46
N ALA A 16 14.94 9.51 -28.45
CA ALA A 16 13.49 9.46 -28.26
C ALA A 16 13.04 8.31 -27.35
N VAL A 17 13.74 7.17 -27.34
CA VAL A 17 13.44 6.03 -26.46
C VAL A 17 14.00 6.26 -25.05
N TYR A 18 15.27 6.64 -24.94
CA TYR A 18 15.95 6.77 -23.65
C TYR A 18 15.63 8.07 -22.91
N GLY A 19 15.28 9.15 -23.62
CA GLY A 19 14.91 10.43 -23.04
C GLY A 19 13.73 10.33 -22.06
N PRO A 20 12.59 9.76 -22.46
CA PRO A 20 11.45 9.51 -21.57
C PRO A 20 11.80 8.60 -20.39
N ILE A 21 12.58 7.53 -20.61
CA ILE A 21 13.02 6.61 -19.55
C ILE A 21 13.86 7.37 -18.51
N ALA A 22 14.83 8.16 -18.95
CA ALA A 22 15.67 8.98 -18.08
C ALA A 22 14.87 10.07 -17.35
N LEU A 23 13.90 10.69 -18.02
CA LEU A 23 13.03 11.70 -17.42
C LEU A 23 12.13 11.11 -16.34
N LEU A 24 11.51 9.95 -16.60
CA LEU A 24 10.70 9.23 -15.62
C LEU A 24 11.55 8.81 -14.42
N TRP A 25 12.76 8.30 -14.67
CA TRP A 25 13.72 7.97 -13.62
C TRP A 25 14.06 9.20 -12.76
N TRP A 26 14.42 10.31 -13.38
CA TRP A 26 14.77 11.53 -12.66
C TRP A 26 13.60 12.08 -11.84
N ARG A 27 12.37 12.03 -12.38
CA ARG A 27 11.14 12.40 -11.65
C ARG A 27 10.94 11.49 -10.44
N ARG A 28 11.01 10.16 -10.62
CA ARG A 28 10.89 9.18 -9.52
C ARG A 28 11.95 9.39 -8.45
N ALA A 29 13.22 9.55 -8.85
CA ALA A 29 14.32 9.80 -7.93
C ALA A 29 14.13 11.09 -7.14
N ARG A 30 13.64 12.16 -7.79
CA ARG A 30 13.35 13.43 -7.12
C ARG A 30 12.20 13.29 -6.13
N VAL A 31 11.08 12.68 -6.52
CA VAL A 31 9.93 12.41 -5.63
C VAL A 31 10.41 11.61 -4.42
N ARG A 32 11.11 10.49 -4.64
CA ARG A 32 11.69 9.66 -3.58
C ARG A 32 12.58 10.45 -2.64
N SER A 33 13.53 11.23 -3.18
CA SER A 33 14.43 12.04 -2.35
C SER A 33 13.68 13.05 -1.48
N ARG A 34 12.56 13.58 -1.97
CA ARG A 34 11.69 14.49 -1.23
C ARG A 34 10.89 13.73 -0.18
N THR A 35 10.29 12.59 -0.52
CA THR A 35 9.57 11.72 0.42
C THR A 35 10.49 11.29 1.57
N LEU A 36 11.70 10.80 1.27
CA LEU A 36 12.67 10.40 2.31
C LEU A 36 13.07 11.57 3.21
N ARG A 37 13.26 12.77 2.65
CA ARG A 37 13.55 13.97 3.47
C ARG A 37 12.38 14.38 4.35
N LEU A 38 11.15 14.27 3.83
CA LEU A 38 9.95 14.56 4.60
C LEU A 38 9.79 13.53 5.73
N VAL A 39 9.85 12.23 5.42
CA VAL A 39 9.75 11.15 6.40
C VAL A 39 10.86 11.24 7.45
N ALA A 40 12.10 11.53 7.06
CA ALA A 40 13.20 11.70 8.01
C ALA A 40 13.05 12.92 8.94
N ALA A 41 12.20 13.88 8.58
CA ALA A 41 11.90 15.05 9.41
C ALA A 41 10.64 14.84 10.28
N VAL A 42 9.90 13.76 10.08
CA VAL A 42 8.74 13.42 10.93
C VAL A 42 9.26 12.67 12.15
N GLU A 43 8.99 13.20 13.33
CA GLU A 43 9.13 12.50 14.61
C GLU A 43 7.72 12.20 15.11
N PRO A 44 7.10 11.09 14.65
CA PRO A 44 5.72 10.80 14.99
C PRO A 44 5.64 10.32 16.44
N GLU A 45 4.66 10.83 17.17
CA GLU A 45 4.35 10.38 18.52
C GLU A 45 4.06 8.87 18.53
N PRO A 46 4.46 8.12 19.58
CA PRO A 46 4.25 6.67 19.63
C PRO A 46 2.81 6.22 19.35
N TYR A 47 1.81 6.94 19.86
CA TYR A 47 0.39 6.63 19.61
C TYR A 47 -0.02 6.87 18.16
N HIS A 48 0.54 7.88 17.50
CA HIS A 48 0.32 8.10 16.08
C HIS A 48 0.90 6.93 15.26
N MET A 49 2.08 6.44 15.64
CA MET A 49 2.66 5.24 15.02
C MET A 49 1.86 3.97 15.28
N ALA A 50 1.21 3.85 16.44
CA ALA A 50 0.30 2.76 16.72
C ALA A 50 -1.00 2.86 15.89
N GLU A 51 -1.56 4.05 15.67
CA GLU A 51 -2.72 4.24 14.79
C GLU A 51 -2.41 3.84 13.35
N LEU A 52 -1.25 4.25 12.81
CA LEU A 52 -0.83 3.86 11.46
C LEU A 52 -0.64 2.35 11.29
N ARG A 53 -0.45 1.60 12.39
CA ARG A 53 -0.39 0.13 12.43
C ARG A 53 -1.72 -0.55 12.74
N GLN A 54 -2.78 0.20 13.01
CA GLN A 54 -4.04 -0.32 13.59
C GLN A 54 -3.85 -1.02 14.95
N GLU A 55 -2.83 -0.61 15.71
CA GLU A 55 -2.49 -1.17 17.03
C GLU A 55 -2.79 -0.20 18.18
N ALA A 56 -3.40 0.94 17.90
CA ALA A 56 -3.60 2.02 18.88
C ALA A 56 -4.43 1.58 20.10
N THR A 57 -5.50 0.82 19.88
CA THR A 57 -6.33 0.29 20.96
C THR A 57 -5.56 -0.69 21.85
N GLY A 58 -4.69 -1.52 21.25
CA GLY A 58 -3.80 -2.39 22.01
C GLY A 58 -2.72 -1.65 22.79
N ALA A 59 -2.15 -0.59 22.21
CA ALA A 59 -1.21 0.30 22.90
C ALA A 59 -1.87 1.03 24.09
N ALA A 60 -3.12 1.47 23.92
CA ALA A 60 -3.92 2.07 24.99
C ALA A 60 -4.24 1.05 26.09
N ALA A 61 -4.66 -0.15 25.73
CA ALA A 61 -4.91 -1.24 26.67
C ALA A 61 -3.66 -1.61 27.48
N ALA A 62 -2.49 -1.69 26.82
CA ALA A 62 -1.21 -1.94 27.46
C ALA A 62 -0.87 -0.86 28.51
N GLU A 63 -1.07 0.42 28.19
CA GLU A 63 -0.86 1.51 29.14
C GLU A 63 -1.81 1.42 30.34
N LEU A 64 -3.09 1.11 30.10
CA LEU A 64 -4.08 0.96 31.17
C LEU A 64 -3.77 -0.21 32.12
N LEU A 65 -3.27 -1.33 31.57
CA LEU A 65 -2.84 -2.49 32.32
C LEU A 65 -1.59 -2.17 33.16
N LEU A 66 -0.56 -1.59 32.55
CA LEU A 66 0.71 -1.23 33.22
C LEU A 66 0.51 -0.18 34.31
N ALA A 67 -0.36 0.80 34.08
CA ALA A 67 -0.70 1.81 35.08
C ALA A 67 -1.68 1.30 36.17
N GLY A 68 -2.15 0.06 36.04
CA GLY A 68 -3.01 -0.61 37.02
C GLY A 68 -4.44 -0.08 37.07
N TYR A 69 -4.94 0.53 35.99
CA TYR A 69 -6.33 0.98 35.89
C TYR A 69 -7.29 -0.18 35.60
N VAL A 70 -6.83 -1.15 34.82
CA VAL A 70 -7.60 -2.32 34.40
C VAL A 70 -6.84 -3.59 34.77
N ARG A 71 -7.58 -4.67 35.02
CA ARG A 71 -7.06 -6.05 35.01
C ARG A 71 -7.78 -6.82 33.91
N ILE A 72 -7.07 -7.70 33.22
CA ILE A 72 -7.64 -8.60 32.22
C ILE A 72 -7.61 -10.01 32.81
N ASP A 73 -8.73 -10.72 32.78
CA ASP A 73 -8.77 -12.12 33.19
C ASP A 73 -8.22 -13.05 32.10
N ASP A 74 -8.11 -14.33 32.42
CA ASP A 74 -7.66 -15.36 31.48
C ASP A 74 -8.58 -15.51 30.27
N GLU A 75 -9.86 -15.18 30.37
CA GLU A 75 -10.76 -15.20 29.23
C GLU A 75 -10.53 -14.01 28.28
N GLY A 76 -9.91 -12.92 28.72
CA GLY A 76 -9.69 -11.69 27.94
C GLY A 76 -10.68 -10.56 28.27
N ALA A 77 -11.49 -10.70 29.32
CA ALA A 77 -12.37 -9.63 29.79
C ALA A 77 -11.62 -8.60 30.63
N ALA A 78 -11.86 -7.33 30.35
CA ALA A 78 -11.31 -6.20 31.08
C ALA A 78 -12.21 -5.82 32.26
N PHE A 79 -11.61 -5.65 33.45
CA PHE A 79 -12.29 -5.18 34.64
C PHE A 79 -11.57 -3.96 35.23
N LEU A 80 -12.34 -2.98 35.70
CA LEU A 80 -11.75 -1.86 36.43
C LEU A 80 -11.16 -2.31 37.77
N THR A 81 -9.97 -1.81 38.07
CA THR A 81 -9.41 -1.84 39.43
C THR A 81 -10.01 -0.70 40.25
N GLY A 82 -9.72 -0.64 41.55
CA GLY A 82 -10.10 0.52 42.37
C GLY A 82 -9.53 1.84 41.83
N ARG A 83 -8.35 1.80 41.20
CA ARG A 83 -7.72 2.97 40.56
C ARG A 83 -8.44 3.35 39.25
N GLY A 84 -8.90 2.37 38.48
CA GLY A 84 -9.70 2.56 37.26
C GLY A 84 -11.04 3.22 37.53
N ARG A 85 -11.71 2.85 38.63
CA ARG A 85 -13.01 3.42 39.03
C ARG A 85 -12.93 4.85 39.54
N ASP A 86 -11.77 5.32 40.00
CA ASP A 86 -11.60 6.68 40.52
C ASP A 86 -11.67 7.72 39.38
N PRO A 87 -12.73 8.57 39.31
CA PRO A 87 -12.92 9.51 38.21
C PRO A 87 -11.87 10.64 38.20
N ALA A 88 -11.22 10.90 39.35
CA ALA A 88 -10.16 11.90 39.45
C ALA A 88 -8.85 11.44 38.82
N ARG A 89 -8.70 10.12 38.58
CA ARG A 89 -7.51 9.56 37.93
C ARG A 89 -7.79 9.28 36.47
N ARG A 90 -6.96 9.88 35.61
CA ARG A 90 -7.02 9.69 34.16
C ARG A 90 -5.62 9.52 33.58
N PRO A 91 -5.45 8.71 32.53
CA PRO A 91 -4.26 8.71 31.70
C PRO A 91 -4.01 10.11 31.11
N ALA A 92 -2.74 10.40 30.81
CA ALA A 92 -2.35 11.70 30.24
C ALA A 92 -2.70 11.80 28.75
N HIS A 93 -2.57 10.70 28.01
CA HIS A 93 -2.84 10.66 26.58
C HIS A 93 -4.34 10.48 26.28
N PRO A 94 -4.91 11.15 25.25
CA PRO A 94 -6.34 11.10 24.95
C PRO A 94 -6.86 9.70 24.61
N LEU A 95 -6.08 8.87 23.91
CA LEU A 95 -6.51 7.51 23.55
C LEU A 95 -6.72 6.56 24.75
N PRO A 96 -5.74 6.33 25.64
CA PRO A 96 -5.98 5.51 26.83
C PRO A 96 -7.02 6.15 27.77
N ALA A 97 -7.14 7.47 27.81
CA ALA A 97 -8.23 8.13 28.56
C ALA A 97 -9.61 7.80 27.98
N ALA A 98 -9.78 7.86 26.65
CA ALA A 98 -11.02 7.49 25.97
C ALA A 98 -11.36 6.01 26.17
N LEU A 99 -10.37 5.12 26.09
CA LEU A 99 -10.55 3.69 26.32
C LEU A 99 -10.96 3.40 27.77
N LEU A 100 -10.35 4.09 28.76
CA LEU A 100 -10.75 3.95 30.16
C LEU A 100 -12.17 4.43 30.41
N ASP A 101 -12.56 5.55 29.80
CA ASP A 101 -13.92 6.08 29.89
C ASP A 101 -14.94 5.14 29.21
N ALA A 102 -14.55 4.41 28.16
CA ALA A 102 -15.36 3.32 27.59
C ALA A 102 -15.55 2.16 28.56
N VAL A 103 -14.46 1.65 29.16
CA VAL A 103 -14.58 0.57 30.17
C VAL A 103 -15.44 1.01 31.37
N ARG A 104 -15.38 2.29 31.77
CA ARG A 104 -16.23 2.84 32.84
C ARG A 104 -17.71 2.88 32.51
N ARG A 105 -18.09 3.12 31.25
CA ARG A 105 -19.50 3.10 30.82
C ARG A 105 -20.13 1.72 31.01
N HIS A 106 -19.31 0.67 30.87
CA HIS A 106 -19.75 -0.71 30.91
C HIS A 106 -19.47 -1.41 32.26
N ASP A 107 -18.87 -0.73 33.25
CA ASP A 107 -18.71 -1.27 34.62
C ASP A 107 -20.10 -1.37 35.30
N PRO A 108 -20.44 -2.49 35.98
CA PRO A 108 -19.56 -3.57 36.44
C PRO A 108 -19.42 -4.77 35.49
N GLU A 109 -20.03 -4.75 34.31
CA GLU A 109 -20.04 -5.90 33.41
C GLU A 109 -18.66 -6.11 32.75
N PRO A 110 -18.23 -7.38 32.55
CA PRO A 110 -17.01 -7.68 31.82
C PRO A 110 -17.15 -7.29 30.35
N VAL A 111 -16.21 -6.50 29.86
CA VAL A 111 -16.15 -6.07 28.45
C VAL A 111 -14.77 -6.37 27.87
N SER A 112 -14.70 -6.80 26.62
CA SER A 112 -13.42 -6.95 25.92
C SER A 112 -13.01 -5.64 25.23
N PHE A 113 -11.70 -5.43 25.05
CA PHE A 113 -11.23 -4.26 24.29
C PHE A 113 -11.58 -4.35 22.81
N GLY A 114 -11.70 -5.57 22.26
CA GLY A 114 -12.13 -5.80 20.88
C GLY A 114 -13.57 -5.37 20.63
N TRP A 115 -14.48 -5.64 21.58
CA TRP A 115 -15.86 -5.15 21.50
C TRP A 115 -15.92 -3.63 21.57
N ILE A 116 -15.16 -3.00 22.48
CA ILE A 116 -15.08 -1.52 22.56
C ILE A 116 -14.55 -0.93 21.26
N ASP A 117 -13.51 -1.52 20.66
CA ASP A 117 -12.94 -1.05 19.39
C ASP A 117 -13.90 -1.20 18.20
N ALA A 118 -14.83 -2.15 18.26
CA ALA A 118 -15.79 -2.42 17.19
C ALA A 118 -17.13 -1.69 17.37
N SER A 119 -17.57 -1.46 18.61
CA SER A 119 -18.97 -1.15 18.91
C SER A 119 -19.19 0.07 19.81
N ASP A 120 -18.18 0.55 20.54
CA ASP A 120 -18.35 1.74 21.39
C ASP A 120 -18.22 3.03 20.56
N GLU A 121 -19.37 3.61 20.20
CA GLU A 121 -19.46 4.80 19.35
C GLU A 121 -18.64 6.00 19.87
N GLU A 122 -18.67 6.24 21.19
CA GLU A 122 -18.01 7.39 21.81
C GLU A 122 -16.48 7.21 21.87
N TYR A 123 -16.01 5.98 22.01
CA TYR A 123 -14.59 5.63 21.84
C TYR A 123 -14.16 5.80 20.39
N LEU A 124 -14.94 5.27 19.44
CA LEU A 124 -14.68 5.38 18.01
C LEU A 124 -14.62 6.84 17.54
N GLU A 125 -15.54 7.68 18.01
CA GLU A 125 -15.55 9.11 17.71
C GLU A 125 -14.24 9.77 18.17
N ARG A 126 -13.84 9.56 19.43
CA ARG A 126 -12.60 10.12 19.98
C ARG A 126 -11.35 9.60 19.28
N ARG A 127 -11.31 8.31 18.97
CA ARG A 127 -10.22 7.69 18.20
C ARG A 127 -10.14 8.30 16.81
N SER A 128 -11.28 8.53 16.15
CA SER A 128 -11.35 9.16 14.83
C SER A 128 -10.91 10.64 14.85
N ALA A 129 -11.29 11.38 15.89
CA ALA A 129 -10.88 12.76 16.10
C ALA A 129 -9.36 12.86 16.29
N TYR A 130 -8.80 12.03 17.18
CA TYR A 130 -7.35 11.91 17.35
C TYR A 130 -6.64 11.54 16.04
N ARG A 131 -7.16 10.55 15.29
CA ARG A 131 -6.59 10.14 14.01
C ARG A 131 -6.57 11.29 13.00
N SER A 132 -7.65 12.08 12.94
CA SER A 132 -7.76 13.24 12.06
C SER A 132 -6.76 14.33 12.43
N GLU A 133 -6.66 14.68 13.71
CA GLU A 133 -5.71 15.67 14.22
C GLU A 133 -4.26 15.23 14.01
N ALA A 134 -3.93 13.98 14.35
CA ALA A 134 -2.62 13.40 14.14
C ALA A 134 -2.27 13.33 12.65
N GLY A 135 -3.22 12.91 11.80
CA GLY A 135 -3.06 12.84 10.35
C GLY A 135 -2.80 14.20 9.71
N ALA A 136 -3.38 15.28 10.25
CA ALA A 136 -3.13 16.65 9.78
C ALA A 136 -1.70 17.13 10.04
N LEU A 137 -0.96 16.50 10.97
CA LEU A 137 0.44 16.81 11.24
C LEU A 137 1.40 16.12 10.26
N LEU A 138 0.93 15.13 9.49
CA LEU A 138 1.77 14.47 8.50
C LEU A 138 2.02 15.38 7.30
N PRO A 139 3.26 15.44 6.80
CA PRO A 139 3.54 16.18 5.58
C PRO A 139 2.80 15.53 4.41
N GLU A 140 2.24 16.37 3.54
CA GLU A 140 1.66 15.89 2.29
C GLU A 140 2.75 15.23 1.43
N LEU A 141 2.69 13.90 1.34
CA LEU A 141 3.67 13.15 0.58
C LEU A 141 3.44 13.38 -0.91
N PRO A 142 4.48 13.73 -1.69
CA PRO A 142 4.35 13.93 -3.11
C PRO A 142 3.93 12.61 -3.77
N ARG A 143 2.69 12.57 -4.29
CA ARG A 143 2.18 11.42 -5.04
C ARG A 143 2.64 11.51 -6.48
N MET A 144 2.92 10.35 -7.09
CA MET A 144 3.04 10.30 -8.54
C MET A 144 1.65 10.58 -9.15
N PRO A 145 1.56 11.35 -10.24
CA PRO A 145 0.29 11.53 -10.95
C PRO A 145 -0.24 10.14 -11.39
N GLY A 146 -1.43 9.78 -10.91
CA GLY A 146 -2.02 8.46 -11.07
C GLY A 146 -2.85 8.30 -12.35
N GLY A 147 -2.91 7.05 -12.83
CA GLY A 147 -3.95 6.43 -13.68
C GLY A 147 -4.46 7.20 -14.92
N ARG A 148 -5.21 8.28 -14.72
CA ARG A 148 -6.00 8.94 -15.77
C ARG A 148 -5.16 9.88 -16.66
N GLU A 149 -4.10 10.45 -16.12
CA GLU A 149 -3.14 11.27 -16.88
C GLU A 149 -2.16 10.42 -17.71
N ASN A 150 -2.11 9.10 -17.45
CA ASN A 150 -1.21 8.18 -18.11
C ASN A 150 -1.76 7.59 -19.42
N LEU A 151 -3.01 7.87 -19.78
CA LEU A 151 -3.61 7.40 -21.04
C LEU A 151 -2.86 7.95 -22.26
N LEU A 152 -2.45 9.23 -22.21
CA LEU A 152 -1.61 9.83 -23.24
C LEU A 152 -0.23 9.20 -23.29
N LEU A 153 0.31 8.77 -22.15
CA LEU A 153 1.57 8.04 -22.06
C LEU A 153 1.45 6.61 -22.62
N ALA A 154 0.31 5.94 -22.41
CA ALA A 154 0.02 4.63 -22.98
C ALA A 154 -0.13 4.71 -24.50
N CYS A 155 -0.89 5.69 -25.02
CA CYS A 155 -1.00 5.94 -26.46
C CYS A 155 0.36 6.34 -27.09
N ALA A 156 1.16 7.16 -26.39
CA ALA A 156 2.52 7.49 -26.82
C ALA A 156 3.45 6.27 -26.78
N GLY A 157 3.22 5.32 -25.87
CA GLY A 157 3.89 4.03 -25.82
C GLY A 157 3.65 3.21 -27.09
N CYS A 158 2.38 3.05 -27.51
CA CYS A 158 2.03 2.35 -28.74
C CYS A 158 2.64 3.00 -30.00
N ALA A 159 2.57 4.33 -30.09
CA ALA A 159 3.21 5.08 -31.18
C ALA A 159 4.74 4.91 -31.17
N GLY A 160 5.35 4.87 -29.98
CA GLY A 160 6.77 4.60 -29.80
C GLY A 160 7.17 3.20 -30.27
N ILE A 161 6.38 2.17 -29.94
CA ILE A 161 6.61 0.79 -30.39
C ILE A 161 6.53 0.71 -31.92
N ALA A 162 5.51 1.33 -32.53
CA ALA A 162 5.36 1.37 -33.98
C ALA A 162 6.53 2.09 -34.69
N LEU A 163 6.99 3.21 -34.13
CA LEU A 163 8.15 3.95 -34.64
C LEU A 163 9.46 3.14 -34.53
N VAL A 164 9.65 2.42 -33.42
CA VAL A 164 10.81 1.54 -33.23
C VAL A 164 10.77 0.36 -34.20
N ALA A 165 9.62 -0.27 -34.41
CA ALA A 165 9.45 -1.36 -35.37
C ALA A 165 9.73 -0.89 -36.82
N LEU A 166 9.17 0.27 -37.21
CA LEU A 166 9.42 0.89 -38.52
C LEU A 166 10.91 1.21 -38.71
N PHE A 167 11.57 1.72 -37.65
CA PHE A 167 13.00 1.99 -37.66
C PHE A 167 13.83 0.72 -37.89
N TRP A 168 13.52 -0.38 -37.20
CA TRP A 168 14.21 -1.66 -37.39
C TRP A 168 14.08 -2.18 -38.83
N LEU A 169 12.90 -2.03 -39.46
CA LEU A 169 12.69 -2.38 -40.85
C LEU A 169 13.55 -1.52 -41.80
N LEU A 170 13.61 -0.20 -41.58
CA LEU A 170 14.45 0.71 -42.35
C LEU A 170 15.95 0.43 -42.17
N ALA A 171 16.38 0.17 -40.94
CA ALA A 171 17.77 -0.16 -40.63
C ALA A 171 18.19 -1.48 -41.30
N ALA A 172 17.33 -2.51 -41.24
CA ALA A 172 17.56 -3.79 -41.92
C ALA A 172 17.66 -3.63 -43.44
N ALA A 173 16.75 -2.87 -44.06
CA ALA A 173 16.79 -2.59 -45.49
C ALA A 173 18.08 -1.86 -45.92
N LEU A 174 18.54 -0.88 -45.12
CA LEU A 174 19.78 -0.14 -45.39
C LEU A 174 21.04 -0.97 -45.16
N LEU A 175 21.03 -1.89 -44.19
CA LEU A 175 22.12 -2.83 -43.91
C LEU A 175 22.27 -3.88 -45.04
N VAL A 176 21.16 -4.40 -45.57
CA VAL A 176 21.18 -5.40 -46.66
C VAL A 176 21.65 -4.80 -47.99
N THR A 177 21.40 -3.51 -48.22
CA THR A 177 21.63 -2.86 -49.52
C THR A 177 22.94 -2.06 -49.62
N GLY A 178 23.68 -1.88 -48.52
CA GLY A 178 24.87 -1.02 -48.50
C GLY A 178 26.13 -1.70 -47.97
N ARG A 179 27.16 -1.88 -48.82
CA ARG A 179 28.52 -2.22 -48.35
C ARG A 179 29.30 -0.93 -48.02
N PRO A 180 29.85 -0.77 -46.80
CA PRO A 180 30.70 0.37 -46.45
C PRO A 180 31.95 0.43 -47.36
N GLN A 181 32.23 1.60 -47.91
CA GLN A 181 33.44 1.88 -48.69
C GLN A 181 34.19 3.06 -48.04
N GLY A 182 35.26 2.73 -47.30
CA GLY A 182 36.16 3.72 -46.70
C GLY A 182 35.99 3.94 -45.19
N VAL A 183 36.99 4.57 -44.58
CA VAL A 183 37.17 4.65 -43.12
C VAL A 183 36.06 5.44 -42.42
N ARG A 184 35.62 6.55 -43.04
CA ARG A 184 34.54 7.40 -42.52
C ARG A 184 33.18 6.69 -42.56
N GLU A 185 32.98 5.82 -43.54
CA GLU A 185 31.79 5.01 -43.70
C GLU A 185 31.72 3.90 -42.63
N TRP A 186 32.85 3.25 -42.36
CA TRP A 186 32.98 2.32 -41.23
C TRP A 186 32.70 2.96 -39.87
N ALA A 187 33.12 4.21 -39.64
CA ALA A 187 32.84 4.93 -38.40
C ALA A 187 31.33 5.13 -38.18
N PHE A 188 30.58 5.53 -39.21
CA PHE A 188 29.13 5.68 -39.10
C PHE A 188 28.38 4.36 -38.93
N ALA A 189 28.85 3.29 -39.59
CA ALA A 189 28.32 1.95 -39.38
C ALA A 189 28.52 1.49 -37.92
N GLY A 190 29.68 1.79 -37.32
CA GLY A 190 29.95 1.53 -35.90
C GLY A 190 28.99 2.26 -34.96
N VAL A 191 28.73 3.55 -35.19
CA VAL A 191 27.76 4.34 -34.41
C VAL A 191 26.36 3.76 -34.52
N ALA A 192 25.93 3.36 -35.72
CA ALA A 192 24.63 2.75 -35.92
C ALA A 192 24.51 1.39 -35.23
N ALA A 193 25.55 0.54 -35.31
CA ALA A 193 25.58 -0.75 -34.62
C ALA A 193 25.50 -0.58 -33.09
N LEU A 194 26.23 0.40 -32.52
CA LEU A 194 26.15 0.72 -31.10
C LEU A 194 24.76 1.23 -30.70
N GLY A 195 24.14 2.10 -31.50
CA GLY A 195 22.80 2.60 -31.22
C GLY A 195 21.72 1.51 -31.31
N LEU A 196 21.85 0.56 -32.24
CA LEU A 196 20.99 -0.62 -32.32
C LEU A 196 21.18 -1.56 -31.12
N ALA A 197 22.43 -1.80 -30.69
CA ALA A 197 22.71 -2.57 -29.49
C ALA A 197 22.16 -1.89 -28.22
N ALA A 198 22.22 -0.56 -28.15
CA ALA A 198 21.59 0.22 -27.09
C ALA A 198 20.07 0.07 -27.13
N LEU A 199 19.43 0.11 -28.30
CA LEU A 199 17.97 -0.08 -28.41
C LEU A 199 17.53 -1.49 -27.98
N LEU A 200 18.30 -2.54 -28.31
CA LEU A 200 18.05 -3.92 -27.85
C LEU A 200 18.09 -4.06 -26.31
N SER A 201 18.86 -3.21 -25.64
CA SER A 201 18.98 -3.22 -24.18
C SER A 201 18.01 -2.28 -23.46
N ALA A 202 17.14 -1.55 -24.19
CA ALA A 202 16.23 -0.57 -23.62
C ALA A 202 15.23 -1.19 -22.62
N GLU A 203 14.72 -2.38 -22.93
CA GLU A 203 13.80 -3.10 -22.04
C GLU A 203 14.49 -3.53 -20.75
N LYS A 204 15.73 -4.06 -20.84
CA LYS A 204 16.55 -4.42 -19.69
C LYS A 204 16.90 -3.19 -18.85
N ALA A 205 17.26 -2.08 -19.49
CA ALA A 205 17.51 -0.82 -18.81
C ALA A 205 16.25 -0.32 -18.10
N GLY A 206 15.09 -0.41 -18.75
CA GLY A 206 13.78 -0.09 -18.15
C GLY A 206 13.45 -0.96 -16.94
N ARG A 207 13.73 -2.28 -16.99
CA ARG A 207 13.56 -3.20 -15.86
C ARG A 207 14.49 -2.87 -14.69
N VAL A 208 15.79 -2.69 -14.95
CA VAL A 208 16.76 -2.31 -13.92
C VAL A 208 16.41 -0.95 -13.29
N VAL A 209 15.92 0.00 -14.10
CA VAL A 209 15.42 1.28 -13.61
C VAL A 209 14.17 1.07 -12.76
N ARG A 210 13.22 0.23 -13.17
CA ARG A 210 12.04 -0.12 -12.38
C ARG A 210 12.46 -0.75 -11.06
N GLU A 211 13.25 -1.82 -11.04
CA GLU A 211 13.72 -2.48 -9.82
C GLU A 211 14.45 -1.51 -8.86
N ARG A 212 15.32 -0.63 -9.38
CA ARG A 212 15.99 0.38 -8.55
C ARG A 212 15.07 1.49 -8.06
N THR A 213 13.95 1.72 -8.76
CA THR A 213 12.93 2.73 -8.42
C THR A 213 11.67 2.11 -7.83
N ASP A 214 11.65 0.80 -7.63
CA ASP A 214 10.60 0.07 -6.95
C ASP A 214 10.82 0.38 -5.48
N CYS A 215 10.07 1.38 -5.03
CA CYS A 215 10.27 1.94 -3.72
C CYS A 215 9.27 1.25 -2.80
N GLY A 216 9.79 0.50 -1.84
CA GLY A 216 9.03 0.20 -0.63
C GLY A 216 8.52 1.48 0.01
N ASP A 217 7.47 1.36 0.80
CA ASP A 217 6.87 2.49 1.51
C ASP A 217 7.80 2.94 2.66
N PRO A 218 8.51 4.08 2.53
CA PRO A 218 9.45 4.53 3.55
C PRO A 218 8.73 4.97 4.83
N LEU A 219 7.48 5.44 4.72
CA LEU A 219 6.67 5.74 5.90
C LEU A 219 6.24 4.43 6.57
N GLY A 220 5.78 3.45 5.79
CA GLY A 220 5.47 2.11 6.28
C GLY A 220 6.67 1.40 6.89
N GLU A 221 7.89 1.60 6.39
CA GLU A 221 9.12 1.11 7.01
C GLU A 221 9.39 1.78 8.37
N LEU A 222 9.24 3.11 8.45
CA LEU A 222 9.37 3.85 9.71
C LEU A 222 8.33 3.35 10.73
N VAL A 223 7.07 3.21 10.30
CA VAL A 223 5.94 2.73 11.09
C VAL A 223 6.20 1.33 11.65
N ARG A 224 6.77 0.42 10.85
CA ARG A 224 7.09 -0.95 11.29
C ARG A 224 8.35 -1.07 12.15
N SER A 225 9.19 -0.05 12.18
CA SER A 225 10.54 -0.15 12.77
C SER A 225 10.56 -0.31 14.30
N ALA A 226 9.56 0.21 15.01
CA ALA A 226 9.51 0.17 16.46
C ALA A 226 8.09 -0.08 16.99
N PRO A 227 7.91 -1.04 17.93
CA PRO A 227 6.63 -1.22 18.61
C PRO A 227 6.35 -0.06 19.57
N HIS A 228 5.09 0.10 19.96
CA HIS A 228 4.70 1.08 20.97
C HIS A 228 5.40 0.78 22.31
N PRO A 229 5.94 1.79 23.03
CA PRO A 229 6.69 1.57 24.28
C PRO A 229 5.87 0.84 25.35
N ALA A 230 4.56 1.12 25.47
CA ALA A 230 3.68 0.40 26.38
C ALA A 230 3.55 -1.10 26.00
N CYS A 231 3.39 -1.43 24.71
CA CYS A 231 3.35 -2.82 24.25
C CYS A 231 4.69 -3.53 24.46
N ALA A 232 5.81 -2.81 24.28
CA ALA A 232 7.15 -3.34 24.50
C ALA A 232 7.46 -3.58 25.99
N ALA A 233 6.81 -2.84 26.89
CA ALA A 233 6.98 -2.97 28.34
C ALA A 233 6.14 -4.10 28.96
N LEU A 234 5.16 -4.65 28.24
CA LEU A 234 4.40 -5.82 28.68
C LEU A 234 5.29 -7.05 28.72
N ASP A 235 5.13 -7.85 29.78
CA ASP A 235 5.62 -9.23 29.78
C ASP A 235 4.79 -10.12 28.82
N GLU A 236 5.23 -11.35 28.59
CA GLU A 236 4.60 -12.23 27.61
C GLU A 236 3.18 -12.65 28.02
N GLU A 237 2.95 -12.87 29.32
CA GLU A 237 1.63 -13.25 29.83
C GLU A 237 0.63 -12.11 29.64
N GLN A 238 1.01 -10.89 30.05
CA GLN A 238 0.23 -9.68 29.87
C GLN A 238 -0.05 -9.40 28.39
N ARG A 239 0.93 -9.61 27.52
CA ARG A 239 0.76 -9.43 26.07
C ARG A 239 -0.29 -10.39 25.51
N VAL A 240 -0.27 -11.65 25.91
CA VAL A 240 -1.27 -12.65 25.49
C VAL A 240 -2.67 -12.25 25.96
N LEU A 241 -2.81 -11.76 27.20
CA LEU A 241 -4.10 -11.30 27.72
C LEU A 241 -4.65 -10.10 26.95
N VAL A 242 -3.80 -9.10 26.64
CA VAL A 242 -4.18 -7.93 25.85
C VAL A 242 -4.60 -8.33 24.44
N LEU A 243 -3.81 -9.18 23.76
CA LEU A 243 -4.15 -9.67 22.42
C LEU A 243 -5.45 -10.48 22.40
N ARG A 244 -5.67 -11.32 23.43
CA ARG A 244 -6.93 -12.06 23.59
C ARG A 244 -8.11 -11.13 23.75
N SER A 245 -7.98 -10.09 24.57
CA SER A 245 -9.03 -9.09 24.77
C SER A 245 -9.34 -8.27 23.51
N ILE A 246 -8.33 -7.96 22.69
CA ILE A 246 -8.51 -7.24 21.41
C ILE A 246 -9.15 -8.15 20.35
N GLY A 247 -8.79 -9.44 20.34
CA GLY A 247 -9.34 -10.41 19.39
C GLY A 247 -10.80 -10.78 19.66
N ASP A 248 -11.26 -10.63 20.90
CA ASP A 248 -12.64 -10.89 21.29
C ASP A 248 -13.53 -9.68 20.96
N ARG A 249 -14.29 -9.75 19.87
CA ARG A 249 -15.22 -8.70 19.44
C ARG A 249 -16.65 -8.89 19.92
N ASP A 250 -16.98 -10.06 20.47
CA ASP A 250 -18.36 -10.44 20.76
C ASP A 250 -18.69 -10.31 22.25
N ARG A 251 -17.66 -10.19 23.11
CA ARG A 251 -17.86 -10.17 24.55
C ARG A 251 -18.28 -8.81 25.09
N TRP A 252 -19.60 -8.67 25.19
CA TRP A 252 -20.29 -7.79 26.14
C TRP A 252 -21.43 -8.57 26.81
N ARG A 253 -21.22 -9.05 28.05
CA ARG A 253 -22.26 -9.79 28.79
C ARG A 253 -23.29 -8.83 29.38
N GLY A 254 -24.18 -8.39 28.51
CA GLY A 254 -25.38 -7.58 28.77
C GLY A 254 -26.38 -7.62 27.59
N ALA A 255 -25.89 -7.92 26.37
CA ALA A 255 -26.69 -8.03 25.13
C ALA A 255 -27.43 -9.37 24.93
N ASP A 256 -27.04 -10.47 25.58
CA ASP A 256 -27.72 -11.78 25.42
C ASP A 256 -29.18 -11.77 25.95
N THR A 257 -29.66 -10.62 26.45
CA THR A 257 -31.07 -10.38 26.80
C THR A 257 -31.86 -9.68 25.69
N VAL A 258 -31.32 -9.54 24.48
CA VAL A 258 -32.11 -9.20 23.29
C VAL A 258 -32.58 -10.50 22.65
N VAL A 259 -33.75 -10.93 23.12
CA VAL A 259 -34.76 -11.73 22.43
C VAL A 259 -34.36 -12.10 20.98
N HIS A 260 -33.97 -13.36 20.77
CA HIS A 260 -34.19 -14.02 19.48
C HIS A 260 -35.71 -14.14 19.32
N GLU A 261 -36.33 -13.08 18.81
CA GLU A 261 -37.71 -13.11 18.35
C GLU A 261 -37.66 -13.77 16.98
N ASP A 262 -38.07 -15.03 16.99
CA ASP A 262 -38.50 -15.85 15.86
C ASP A 262 -38.83 -15.03 14.59
N ALA A 263 -37.88 -14.95 13.66
CA ALA A 263 -38.16 -14.61 12.28
C ALA A 263 -38.25 -15.91 11.47
N ASP A 264 -39.48 -16.41 11.50
CA ASP A 264 -40.13 -17.29 10.54
C ASP A 264 -39.37 -17.45 9.20
N HIS A 265 -39.03 -18.69 8.89
CA HIS A 265 -38.64 -19.13 7.56
C HIS A 265 -39.85 -18.97 6.61
N GLY A 266 -39.83 -17.93 5.80
CA GLY A 266 -40.77 -17.71 4.71
C GLY A 266 -40.05 -17.15 3.50
N ASP A 267 -39.71 -18.05 2.58
CA ASP A 267 -39.22 -17.83 1.23
C ASP A 267 -39.69 -16.50 0.58
N ASP A 268 -38.74 -15.62 0.25
CA ASP A 268 -38.95 -14.59 -0.77
C ASP A 268 -37.70 -14.52 -1.65
N ASP A 269 -37.89 -14.99 -2.89
CA ASP A 269 -36.94 -14.96 -3.99
C ASP A 269 -36.68 -13.50 -4.38
N GLY A 270 -35.56 -12.94 -3.91
CA GLY A 270 -35.08 -11.64 -4.32
C GLY A 270 -33.59 -11.70 -4.62
N ASP A 271 -33.25 -11.88 -5.90
CA ASP A 271 -31.92 -11.61 -6.44
C ASP A 271 -31.45 -10.21 -5.98
N GLY A 272 -30.61 -10.22 -4.95
CA GLY A 272 -30.04 -9.03 -4.32
C GLY A 272 -28.62 -9.37 -3.88
N ASP A 273 -27.73 -9.51 -4.86
CA ASP A 273 -26.32 -9.13 -4.83
C ASP A 273 -25.69 -8.92 -3.44
N ASP A 274 -25.54 -10.03 -2.70
CA ASP A 274 -24.78 -10.14 -1.47
C ASP A 274 -23.27 -10.15 -1.77
N GLU A 275 -22.74 -8.98 -2.16
CA GLU A 275 -21.30 -8.75 -2.40
C GLU A 275 -20.61 -8.09 -1.17
N TRP A 276 -21.09 -8.38 0.05
CA TRP A 276 -20.66 -7.70 1.28
C TRP A 276 -19.82 -8.54 2.26
N LEU A 277 -19.15 -9.58 1.77
CA LEU A 277 -18.10 -10.29 2.53
C LEU A 277 -16.90 -10.63 1.64
N ASP A 278 -16.29 -9.61 1.06
CA ASP A 278 -14.86 -9.68 0.72
C ASP A 278 -14.12 -8.83 1.76
N ASP A 279 -13.48 -9.52 2.70
CA ASP A 279 -12.60 -8.99 3.76
C ASP A 279 -11.28 -8.51 3.13
N LYS A 280 -11.40 -7.61 2.14
CA LYS A 280 -10.29 -6.88 1.57
C LYS A 280 -9.86 -5.80 2.54
N VAL A 281 -8.91 -6.20 3.37
CA VAL A 281 -7.84 -5.40 3.94
C VAL A 281 -7.63 -4.09 3.14
N TRP A 282 -8.24 -3.00 3.60
CA TRP A 282 -8.18 -1.68 2.97
C TRP A 282 -6.75 -1.07 2.92
N TRP A 283 -5.76 -1.74 3.50
CA TRP A 283 -4.35 -1.39 3.36
C TRP A 283 -3.72 -1.92 2.06
N GLU A 284 -4.29 -2.95 1.42
CA GLU A 284 -3.79 -3.45 0.14
C GLU A 284 -4.17 -2.49 -1.00
N ASP A 285 -5.39 -1.95 -1.08
CA ASP A 285 -5.77 -1.06 -2.19
C ASP A 285 -5.12 0.34 -2.17
N ALA A 286 -4.50 0.77 -1.06
CA ALA A 286 -3.77 2.04 -1.01
C ALA A 286 -2.31 1.91 -1.48
N TYR A 287 -1.75 0.69 -1.51
CA TYR A 287 -0.34 0.44 -1.83
C TYR A 287 -0.08 -0.79 -2.72
N GLU A 288 -1.11 -1.47 -3.21
CA GLU A 288 -1.02 -2.49 -4.25
C GLU A 288 -0.91 -1.83 -5.62
N TYR A 289 0.28 -1.29 -5.90
CA TYR A 289 0.75 -1.18 -7.28
C TYR A 289 1.60 -2.42 -7.58
N ARG A 290 0.96 -3.59 -7.63
CA ARG A 290 1.54 -4.82 -8.15
C ARG A 290 0.61 -5.48 -9.16
N ALA A 291 1.02 -5.42 -10.41
CA ALA A 291 0.83 -6.48 -11.40
C ALA A 291 -0.61 -7.00 -11.66
N SER A 292 -1.55 -6.11 -11.98
CA SER A 292 -2.72 -6.47 -12.78
C SER A 292 -2.49 -6.04 -14.23
N ASP A 293 -1.50 -6.65 -14.87
CA ASP A 293 -1.40 -6.81 -16.32
C ASP A 293 -0.32 -7.87 -16.55
N GLU A 294 -0.75 -8.98 -17.17
CA GLU A 294 0.05 -10.06 -17.78
C GLU A 294 0.40 -11.29 -16.91
N ASP A 295 -0.61 -12.12 -16.63
CA ASP A 295 -0.46 -13.58 -16.77
C ASP A 295 -1.12 -14.04 -18.08
N GLY A 296 -0.24 -14.30 -19.06
CA GLY A 296 -0.31 -15.24 -20.19
C GLY A 296 -1.62 -15.51 -20.98
N PRO A 297 -1.66 -15.23 -22.30
CA PRO A 297 -2.48 -15.99 -23.22
C PRO A 297 -1.74 -17.29 -23.61
N ASP A 298 -2.19 -18.44 -23.12
CA ASP A 298 -1.87 -19.73 -23.74
C ASP A 298 -3.03 -20.74 -23.57
N ALA A 299 -3.96 -20.69 -24.52
CA ALA A 299 -4.66 -21.89 -24.99
C ALA A 299 -4.94 -21.73 -26.49
N ALA A 300 -4.33 -22.63 -27.26
CA ALA A 300 -4.11 -22.61 -28.69
C ALA A 300 -5.40 -22.94 -29.52
N PRO A 301 -5.32 -22.97 -30.87
CA PRO A 301 -6.42 -22.64 -31.78
C PRO A 301 -7.40 -23.79 -32.05
N GLY A 302 -8.59 -23.38 -32.48
CA GLY A 302 -9.74 -24.23 -32.77
C GLY A 302 -9.50 -25.36 -33.78
N THR A 303 -10.12 -26.48 -33.48
CA THR A 303 -10.43 -27.59 -34.38
C THR A 303 -11.64 -27.21 -35.25
N PRO A 304 -11.62 -27.43 -36.58
CA PRO A 304 -12.78 -27.13 -37.42
C PRO A 304 -13.90 -28.16 -37.24
N PRO A 305 -15.18 -27.78 -37.49
CA PRO A 305 -16.31 -28.71 -37.40
C PRO A 305 -16.29 -29.70 -38.57
N SER A 306 -16.34 -30.99 -38.25
CA SER A 306 -16.61 -32.07 -39.21
C SER A 306 -18.10 -32.22 -39.42
N SER A 307 -18.51 -32.16 -40.68
CA SER A 307 -19.83 -32.54 -41.17
C SER A 307 -20.15 -34.00 -40.85
N GLY A 308 -21.39 -34.25 -40.42
CA GLY A 308 -21.98 -35.56 -40.18
C GLY A 308 -23.39 -35.39 -39.63
#